data_AF-A0A372L984-F1
#
_entry.id   AF-A0A372L984-F1
#
_cell.length_a   1.000
_cell.length_b   1.000
_cell.length_c   1.000
_cell.angle_alpha   90.00
_cell.angle_beta   90.00
_cell.angle_gamma   90.00
#
_symmetry.space_group_name_H-M   'P 1'
#
loop_
_entity.id
_entity.type
_entity.pdbx_description
1 polymer ?
#
loop_
_entity_poly.entity_id
_entity_poly.type
_entity_poly.pdbx_seq_one_letter_code
_entity_poly.pdbx_strand_id
1 'polypeptide(L)'
;MLDNRILIQMKEYVESHLIIVTEDILDIYLESNDVKHSILEEIDEDEIENFINTKRKPTLSQVLFSFLDKKDASDSKIYKKAGMDRRHFSKIRTVPNYRPGKNTTIALALALELDQTETEELLGAAGYTLSNSDTSDLVIQFCLEKKIYDIDLVNQALDHFSLKPLIR
;
A
#
# COMPACT_ATOMS: atom_id res chain seq x y z
N MET A 1 -8.93 46.20 -7.37
CA MET A 1 -8.18 45.95 -8.62
C MET A 1 -6.77 46.47 -8.40
N LEU A 2 -5.73 45.73 -8.80
CA LEU A 2 -4.33 46.18 -8.62
C LEU A 2 -4.05 47.43 -9.45
N ASP A 3 -3.26 48.36 -8.90
CA ASP A 3 -2.83 49.61 -9.53
C ASP A 3 -1.91 49.32 -10.74
N ASN A 4 -2.13 50.04 -11.85
CA ASN A 4 -1.34 49.93 -13.07
C ASN A 4 0.15 50.22 -12.86
N ARG A 5 0.50 51.07 -11.88
CA ARG A 5 1.91 51.32 -11.52
C ARG A 5 2.60 50.06 -10.97
N ILE A 6 1.87 49.26 -10.19
CA ILE A 6 2.40 48.02 -9.62
C ILE A 6 2.62 46.99 -10.72
N LEU A 7 1.71 46.90 -11.70
CA LEU A 7 1.84 46.00 -12.85
C LEU A 7 3.06 46.33 -13.72
N ILE A 8 3.35 47.61 -13.95
CA ILE A 8 4.53 48.05 -14.70
C ILE A 8 5.82 47.70 -13.96
N GLN A 9 5.88 47.98 -12.66
CA GLN A 9 7.05 47.63 -11.83
C GLN A 9 7.28 46.11 -11.76
N MET A 10 6.21 45.32 -11.70
CA MET A 10 6.31 43.86 -11.74
C MET A 10 6.86 43.37 -13.09
N LYS A 11 6.46 44.00 -14.20
CA LYS A 11 6.96 43.65 -15.54
C LYS A 11 8.45 43.98 -15.67
N GLU A 12 8.86 45.18 -15.25
CA GLU A 12 10.27 45.59 -15.26
C GLU A 12 11.14 44.71 -14.34
N TYR A 13 10.60 44.29 -13.19
CA TYR A 13 11.28 43.36 -12.29
C TYR A 13 11.48 41.99 -12.94
N VAL A 14 10.45 41.44 -13.59
CA VAL A 14 10.51 40.15 -14.29
C VAL A 14 11.48 40.22 -15.48
N GLU A 15 11.46 41.30 -16.26
CA GLU A 15 12.36 41.47 -17.41
C GLU A 15 13.83 41.69 -17.00
N SER A 16 14.08 42.33 -15.85
CA SER A 16 15.44 42.53 -15.32
C SER A 16 16.01 41.32 -14.57
N HIS A 17 15.16 40.40 -14.10
CA HIS A 17 15.56 39.21 -13.33
C HIS A 17 15.38 37.89 -14.08
N LEU A 18 14.75 37.89 -15.27
CA LEU A 18 14.89 36.84 -16.27
C LEU A 18 16.19 37.10 -17.04
N ILE A 19 17.26 36.50 -16.52
CA ILE A 19 18.59 36.40 -17.11
C ILE A 19 18.52 36.39 -18.64
N ILE A 20 19.06 37.44 -19.29
CA ILE A 20 19.40 37.38 -20.72
C ILE A 20 20.43 36.26 -20.82
N VAL A 21 20.01 35.11 -21.32
CA VAL A 21 20.91 34.01 -21.66
C VAL A 21 21.76 34.51 -22.82
N THR A 22 22.97 35.00 -22.53
CA THR A 22 24.00 35.19 -23.56
C THR A 22 24.54 33.82 -23.96
N GLU A 23 25.08 33.69 -25.18
CA GLU A 23 25.65 32.43 -25.68
C GLU A 23 26.66 31.82 -24.70
N ASP A 24 27.44 32.65 -23.99
CA ASP A 24 28.36 32.22 -22.93
C ASP A 24 27.67 31.47 -21.76
N ILE A 25 26.44 31.85 -21.39
CA ILE A 25 25.68 31.18 -20.33
C ILE A 25 25.10 29.87 -20.86
N LEU A 26 24.71 29.81 -22.14
CA LEU A 26 24.20 28.59 -22.74
C LEU A 26 25.30 27.53 -22.84
N ASP A 27 26.53 27.92 -23.18
CA ASP A 27 27.69 27.02 -23.20
C ASP A 27 28.02 26.50 -21.79
N ILE A 28 27.98 27.35 -20.75
CA ILE A 28 28.12 26.91 -19.35
C ILE A 28 26.99 25.96 -18.96
N TYR A 29 25.76 26.20 -19.41
CA TYR A 29 24.60 25.34 -19.15
C TYR A 29 24.67 24.01 -19.91
N LEU A 30 25.27 23.98 -21.09
CA LEU A 30 25.50 22.79 -21.90
C LEU A 30 26.67 21.96 -21.38
N GLU A 31 27.78 22.60 -20.99
CA GLU A 31 28.93 21.93 -20.33
C GLU A 31 28.54 21.36 -18.96
N SER A 32 27.73 22.08 -18.19
CA SER A 32 27.16 21.55 -16.94
C SER A 32 26.06 20.50 -17.17
N ASN A 33 25.40 20.52 -18.33
CA ASN A 33 24.51 19.44 -18.76
C ASN A 33 25.28 18.20 -19.22
N ASP A 34 26.52 18.27 -19.69
CA ASP A 34 27.34 17.07 -19.92
C ASP A 34 27.63 16.34 -18.60
N VAL A 35 27.81 17.10 -17.51
CA VAL A 35 27.91 16.57 -16.13
C VAL A 35 26.55 16.14 -15.57
N LYS A 36 25.43 16.69 -16.08
CA LYS A 36 24.08 16.30 -15.64
C LYS A 36 23.52 15.11 -16.44
N HIS A 37 23.94 14.96 -17.70
CA HIS A 37 23.66 13.82 -18.55
C HIS A 37 24.49 12.62 -18.13
N SER A 38 25.63 12.83 -17.46
CA SER A 38 26.36 11.75 -16.77
C SER A 38 25.70 11.31 -15.44
N ILE A 39 24.80 12.12 -14.86
CA ILE A 39 24.03 11.77 -13.66
C ILE A 39 22.70 11.06 -14.01
N LEU A 40 22.23 11.23 -15.25
CA LEU A 40 21.13 10.44 -15.81
C LEU A 40 21.73 9.24 -16.55
N GLU A 41 22.34 8.32 -15.80
CA GLU A 41 22.48 6.95 -16.28
C GLU A 41 21.08 6.51 -16.73
N GLU A 42 20.91 6.24 -18.03
CA GLU A 42 19.68 5.67 -18.57
C GLU A 42 19.44 4.37 -17.80
N ILE A 43 18.40 4.34 -16.97
CA ILE A 43 18.05 3.13 -16.23
C ILE A 43 17.72 2.07 -17.27
N ASP A 44 18.56 1.03 -17.33
CA ASP A 44 18.42 -0.07 -18.26
C ASP A 44 17.08 -0.78 -18.03
N GLU A 45 16.24 -0.84 -19.07
CA GLU A 45 14.94 -1.51 -19.00
C GLU A 45 15.10 -2.99 -18.61
N ASP A 46 16.19 -3.63 -19.05
CA ASP A 46 16.50 -5.02 -18.71
C ASP A 46 16.86 -5.16 -17.23
N GLU A 47 17.52 -4.16 -16.62
CA GLU A 47 17.81 -4.14 -15.19
C GLU A 47 16.53 -4.03 -14.36
N ILE A 48 15.60 -3.16 -14.77
CA ILE A 48 14.29 -3.02 -14.12
C ILE A 48 13.49 -4.32 -14.22
N GLU A 49 13.42 -4.91 -15.42
CA GLU A 49 12.65 -6.14 -15.63
C GLU A 49 13.25 -7.30 -14.80
N ASN A 50 14.57 -7.43 -14.80
CA ASN A 50 15.26 -8.43 -13.99
C ASN A 50 15.02 -8.20 -12.49
N PHE A 51 15.06 -6.94 -12.02
CA PHE A 51 14.75 -6.60 -10.63
C PHE A 51 13.31 -7.00 -10.25
N ILE A 52 12.33 -6.70 -11.11
CA ILE A 52 10.92 -7.06 -10.88
C ILE A 52 10.78 -8.59 -10.83
N ASN A 53 11.34 -9.31 -11.80
CA ASN A 53 11.18 -10.76 -11.92
C ASN A 53 11.87 -11.51 -10.77
N THR A 54 13.02 -11.03 -10.28
CA THR A 54 13.75 -11.64 -9.16
C THR A 54 13.13 -11.35 -7.79
N LYS A 55 12.46 -10.21 -7.62
CA LYS A 55 11.87 -9.79 -6.33
C LYS A 55 10.38 -10.09 -6.19
N ARG A 56 9.68 -10.40 -7.28
CA ARG A 56 8.22 -10.60 -7.29
C ARG A 56 7.82 -11.71 -6.30
N LYS A 57 6.98 -11.33 -5.34
CA LYS A 57 6.38 -12.25 -4.37
C LYS A 57 5.00 -12.73 -4.85
N PRO A 58 4.46 -13.83 -4.27
CA PRO A 58 3.12 -14.27 -4.55
C PRO A 58 2.08 -13.18 -4.26
N THR A 59 1.01 -13.18 -5.05
CA THR A 59 -0.15 -12.29 -4.86
C THR A 59 -0.95 -12.69 -3.61
N LEU A 60 -1.76 -11.77 -3.08
CA LEU A 60 -2.69 -12.04 -1.98
C LEU A 60 -3.53 -13.31 -2.21
N SER A 61 -4.10 -13.48 -3.41
CA SER A 61 -4.90 -14.64 -3.76
C SER A 61 -4.08 -15.93 -3.58
N GLN A 62 -2.88 -15.97 -4.15
CA GLN A 62 -1.99 -17.14 -4.02
C GLN A 62 -1.62 -17.45 -2.57
N VAL A 63 -1.28 -16.42 -1.77
CA VAL A 63 -0.96 -16.60 -0.34
C VAL A 63 -2.18 -17.10 0.43
N LEU A 64 -3.34 -16.45 0.27
CA LEU A 64 -4.58 -16.83 0.94
C LEU A 64 -4.96 -18.28 0.64
N PHE A 65 -5.00 -18.67 -0.64
CA PHE A 65 -5.40 -20.03 -1.01
C PHE A 65 -4.35 -21.08 -0.59
N SER A 66 -3.06 -20.73 -0.54
CA SER A 66 -2.06 -21.61 0.04
C SER A 66 -2.32 -21.90 1.52
N PHE A 67 -2.85 -20.94 2.29
CA PHE A 67 -3.25 -21.18 3.68
C PHE A 67 -4.53 -22.00 3.79
N LEU A 68 -5.49 -21.82 2.87
CA LEU A 68 -6.69 -22.68 2.82
C LEU A 68 -6.28 -24.15 2.59
N ASP A 69 -5.39 -24.39 1.64
CA ASP A 69 -4.89 -25.73 1.31
C ASP A 69 -4.12 -26.34 2.48
N LYS A 70 -3.22 -25.57 3.12
CA LYS A 70 -2.44 -26.01 4.30
C LYS A 70 -3.34 -26.39 5.48
N LYS A 71 -4.48 -25.71 5.65
CA LYS A 71 -5.41 -25.93 6.78
C LYS A 71 -6.61 -26.82 6.42
N ASP A 72 -6.62 -27.42 5.23
CA ASP A 72 -7.73 -28.23 4.71
C ASP A 72 -9.09 -27.53 4.87
N ALA A 73 -9.12 -26.22 4.60
CA ALA A 73 -10.26 -25.36 4.87
C ALA A 73 -11.06 -25.06 3.61
N SER A 74 -12.35 -25.45 3.59
CA SER A 74 -13.22 -25.09 2.47
C SER A 74 -13.49 -23.58 2.40
N ASP A 75 -13.53 -23.02 1.18
CA ASP A 75 -13.92 -21.64 0.91
C ASP A 75 -15.18 -21.23 1.68
N SER A 76 -16.20 -22.11 1.69
CA SER A 76 -17.48 -21.85 2.34
C SER A 76 -17.41 -21.67 3.84
N LYS A 77 -16.51 -22.39 4.49
CA LYS A 77 -16.25 -22.24 5.91
C LYS A 77 -15.53 -20.93 6.18
N ILE A 78 -14.52 -20.60 5.37
CA ILE A 78 -13.67 -19.42 5.58
C ILE A 78 -14.45 -18.13 5.36
N TYR A 79 -15.15 -17.94 4.25
CA TYR A 79 -15.86 -16.66 4.06
C TYR A 79 -16.99 -16.47 5.07
N LYS A 80 -17.66 -17.54 5.52
CA LYS A 80 -18.70 -17.45 6.57
C LYS A 80 -18.08 -17.09 7.92
N LYS A 81 -17.01 -17.76 8.30
CA LYS A 81 -16.29 -17.48 9.55
C LYS A 81 -15.66 -16.08 9.53
N ALA A 82 -15.27 -15.61 8.34
CA ALA A 82 -14.81 -14.25 8.12
C ALA A 82 -15.95 -13.21 8.06
N GLY A 83 -17.23 -13.57 8.32
CA GLY A 83 -18.35 -12.63 8.23
C GLY A 83 -18.58 -12.03 6.84
N MET A 84 -18.09 -12.68 5.77
CA MET A 84 -18.05 -12.12 4.42
C MET A 84 -19.06 -12.77 3.46
N ASP A 85 -19.63 -11.97 2.58
CA ASP A 85 -20.47 -12.46 1.48
C ASP A 85 -19.67 -13.30 0.47
N ARG A 86 -20.27 -14.43 0.02
CA ARG A 86 -19.66 -15.34 -0.97
C ARG A 86 -19.20 -14.63 -2.25
N ARG A 87 -19.93 -13.62 -2.72
CA ARG A 87 -19.57 -12.83 -3.92
C ARG A 87 -18.29 -12.03 -3.69
N HIS A 88 -18.09 -11.50 -2.49
CA HIS A 88 -16.86 -10.78 -2.16
C HIS A 88 -15.67 -11.75 -2.14
N PHE A 89 -15.81 -12.91 -1.50
CA PHE A 89 -14.77 -13.95 -1.52
C PHE A 89 -14.47 -14.44 -2.95
N SER A 90 -15.51 -14.60 -3.79
CA SER A 90 -15.34 -14.96 -5.19
C SER A 90 -14.48 -13.95 -5.95
N LYS A 91 -14.63 -12.64 -5.70
CA LYS A 91 -13.79 -11.62 -6.35
C LYS A 91 -12.31 -11.78 -5.97
N ILE A 92 -12.01 -12.12 -4.71
CA ILE A 92 -10.63 -12.40 -4.27
C ILE A 92 -10.02 -13.56 -5.07
N ARG A 93 -10.82 -14.58 -5.37
CA ARG A 93 -10.38 -15.74 -6.15
C ARG A 93 -10.24 -15.44 -7.65
N THR A 94 -11.21 -14.76 -8.24
CA THR A 94 -11.35 -14.72 -9.70
C THR A 94 -10.86 -13.44 -10.36
N VAL A 95 -10.83 -12.31 -9.64
CA VAL A 95 -10.43 -11.02 -10.21
C VAL A 95 -8.91 -10.84 -10.03
N PRO A 96 -8.13 -10.74 -11.13
CA PRO A 96 -6.70 -10.55 -11.03
C PRO A 96 -6.36 -9.28 -10.24
N ASN A 97 -5.36 -9.37 -9.36
CA ASN A 97 -4.90 -8.25 -8.53
C ASN A 97 -6.00 -7.61 -7.66
N TYR A 98 -7.10 -8.32 -7.38
CA TYR A 98 -8.12 -7.83 -6.45
C TYR A 98 -7.53 -7.69 -5.04
N ARG A 99 -7.73 -6.51 -4.44
CA ARG A 99 -7.25 -6.19 -3.09
C ARG A 99 -8.46 -5.90 -2.19
N PRO A 100 -8.88 -6.84 -1.34
CA PRO A 100 -9.84 -6.55 -0.28
C PRO A 100 -9.21 -5.55 0.70
N GLY A 101 -10.04 -4.78 1.42
CA GLY A 101 -9.55 -3.82 2.40
C GLY A 101 -8.84 -4.50 3.59
N LYS A 102 -8.02 -3.75 4.31
CA LYS A 102 -7.23 -4.23 5.47
C LYS A 102 -8.06 -5.05 6.46
N ASN A 103 -9.21 -4.53 6.90
CA ASN A 103 -10.07 -5.24 7.85
C ASN A 103 -10.61 -6.57 7.32
N THR A 104 -10.89 -6.65 6.02
CA THR A 104 -11.30 -7.92 5.38
C THR A 104 -10.15 -8.91 5.34
N THR A 105 -8.92 -8.47 5.06
CA THR A 105 -7.74 -9.32 5.10
C THR A 105 -7.45 -9.82 6.52
N ILE A 106 -7.61 -8.96 7.54
CA ILE A 106 -7.50 -9.35 8.95
C ILE A 106 -8.58 -10.38 9.30
N ALA A 107 -9.83 -10.16 8.91
CA ALA A 107 -10.91 -11.11 9.14
C ALA A 107 -10.65 -12.48 8.50
N LEU A 108 -10.04 -12.51 7.30
CA LEU A 108 -9.59 -13.75 6.66
C LEU A 108 -8.48 -14.44 7.45
N ALA A 109 -7.51 -13.68 7.97
CA ALA A 109 -6.45 -14.23 8.83
C ALA A 109 -7.02 -14.85 10.11
N LEU A 110 -7.96 -14.16 10.77
CA LEU A 110 -8.66 -14.68 11.95
C LEU A 110 -9.51 -15.91 11.63
N ALA A 111 -10.25 -15.90 10.50
CA ALA A 111 -11.04 -17.04 10.07
C ALA A 111 -10.18 -18.30 9.81
N LEU A 112 -8.98 -18.10 9.27
CA LEU A 112 -7.96 -19.14 9.07
C LEU A 112 -7.15 -19.47 10.33
N GLU A 113 -7.39 -18.78 11.45
CA GLU A 113 -6.65 -18.96 12.71
C GLU A 113 -5.14 -18.88 12.46
N LEU A 114 -4.72 -17.87 11.68
CA LEU A 114 -3.31 -17.64 11.37
C LEU A 114 -2.59 -17.16 12.64
N ASP A 115 -1.34 -17.58 12.80
CA ASP A 115 -0.47 -16.97 13.80
C ASP A 115 0.00 -15.58 13.37
N GLN A 116 0.81 -14.92 14.20
CA GLN A 116 1.29 -13.57 13.92
C GLN A 116 2.11 -13.49 12.62
N THR A 117 3.02 -14.45 12.39
CA THR A 117 3.89 -14.47 11.21
C THR A 117 3.09 -14.77 9.94
N GLU A 118 2.17 -15.74 10.00
CA GLU A 118 1.26 -16.06 8.89
C GLU A 118 0.33 -14.87 8.56
N THR A 119 -0.13 -14.15 9.59
CA THR A 119 -0.97 -12.96 9.41
C THR A 119 -0.19 -11.81 8.77
N GLU A 120 1.05 -11.57 9.19
CA GLU A 120 1.94 -10.59 8.57
C GLU A 120 2.24 -10.94 7.11
N GLU A 121 2.45 -12.23 6.79
CA GLU A 121 2.62 -12.71 5.42
C GLU A 121 1.38 -12.40 4.55
N LEU A 122 0.19 -12.73 5.05
CA LEU A 122 -1.06 -12.48 4.33
C LEU A 122 -1.33 -10.98 4.13
N LEU A 123 -1.15 -10.18 5.18
CA LEU A 123 -1.32 -8.72 5.11
C LEU A 123 -0.29 -8.09 4.16
N GLY A 124 0.97 -8.53 4.23
CA GLY A 124 2.04 -8.07 3.35
C GLY A 124 1.72 -8.33 1.88
N ALA A 125 1.14 -9.49 1.55
CA ALA A 125 0.70 -9.80 0.18
C ALA A 125 -0.44 -8.91 -0.32
N ALA A 126 -1.23 -8.32 0.58
CA ALA A 126 -2.25 -7.31 0.28
C ALA A 126 -1.70 -5.85 0.29
N GLY A 127 -0.46 -5.65 0.77
CA GLY A 127 0.14 -4.33 0.95
C GLY A 127 -0.23 -3.65 2.27
N TYR A 128 -0.54 -4.42 3.31
CA TYR A 128 -0.90 -3.93 4.64
C TYR A 128 0.09 -4.40 5.71
N THR A 129 0.06 -3.71 6.84
CA THR A 129 0.75 -4.10 8.08
C THR A 129 -0.09 -3.69 9.29
N LEU A 130 0.13 -4.33 10.44
CA LEU A 130 -0.41 -3.88 11.71
C LEU A 130 0.58 -2.89 12.33
N SER A 131 0.18 -1.62 12.42
CA SER A 131 1.00 -0.54 12.94
C SER A 131 0.96 -0.49 14.47
N ASN A 132 2.14 -0.36 15.08
CA ASN A 132 2.25 -0.17 16.54
C ASN A 132 1.80 1.24 17.00
N SER A 133 1.57 2.17 16.06
CA SER A 133 1.05 3.50 16.36
C SER A 133 -0.48 3.60 16.29
N ASP A 134 -1.15 2.56 15.81
CA ASP A 134 -2.60 2.52 15.66
C ASP A 134 -3.22 1.63 16.76
N THR A 135 -4.14 2.20 17.54
CA THR A 135 -4.76 1.49 18.65
C THR A 135 -5.60 0.28 18.17
N SER A 136 -6.23 0.35 17.00
CA SER A 136 -7.00 -0.79 16.47
C SER A 136 -6.09 -1.93 16.07
N ASP A 137 -4.95 -1.63 15.44
CA ASP A 137 -3.94 -2.62 15.11
C ASP A 137 -3.34 -3.26 16.36
N LEU A 138 -3.08 -2.49 17.43
CA LEU A 138 -2.60 -3.04 18.70
C LEU A 138 -3.62 -3.98 19.35
N VAL A 139 -4.91 -3.66 19.30
CA VAL A 139 -5.98 -4.55 19.79
C VAL A 139 -6.02 -5.84 18.97
N ILE A 140 -5.87 -5.76 17.65
CA ILE A 140 -5.82 -6.93 16.77
C ILE A 140 -4.58 -7.78 17.05
N GLN A 141 -3.40 -7.16 17.18
CA GLN A 141 -2.16 -7.86 17.55
C GLN A 141 -2.31 -8.59 18.89
N PHE A 142 -2.88 -7.93 19.90
CA PHE A 142 -3.17 -8.56 21.18
C PHE A 142 -4.08 -9.78 21.03
N CYS A 143 -5.14 -9.67 20.21
CA CYS A 143 -6.04 -10.80 19.95
C CYS A 143 -5.30 -11.97 19.27
N LEU A 144 -4.45 -11.69 18.27
CA LEU A 144 -3.63 -12.70 17.60
C LEU A 144 -2.67 -13.39 18.59
N GLU A 145 -1.99 -12.62 19.45
CA GLU A 145 -1.05 -13.15 20.46
C GLU A 145 -1.78 -14.04 21.49
N LYS A 146 -3.00 -13.66 21.87
CA LYS A 146 -3.84 -14.46 22.78
C LYS A 146 -4.66 -15.54 22.08
N LYS A 147 -4.46 -15.73 20.76
CA LYS A 147 -5.21 -16.71 19.93
C LYS A 147 -6.73 -16.52 19.98
N ILE A 148 -7.17 -15.27 20.09
CA ILE A 148 -8.57 -14.86 20.02
C ILE A 148 -8.91 -14.64 18.55
N TYR A 149 -9.41 -15.70 17.90
CA TYR A 149 -9.72 -15.71 16.46
C TYR A 149 -11.20 -15.51 16.13
N ASP A 150 -12.06 -15.51 17.14
CA ASP A 150 -13.49 -15.26 16.97
C ASP A 150 -13.72 -13.78 16.63
N ILE A 151 -14.32 -13.52 15.47
CA ILE A 151 -14.52 -12.15 14.97
C ILE A 151 -15.44 -11.35 15.87
N ASP A 152 -16.45 -11.97 16.48
CA ASP A 152 -17.36 -11.25 17.37
C ASP A 152 -16.65 -10.85 18.66
N LEU A 153 -15.76 -11.70 19.18
CA LEU A 153 -14.90 -11.34 20.32
C LEU A 153 -13.91 -10.23 19.97
N VAL A 154 -13.28 -10.28 18.80
CA VAL A 154 -12.37 -9.22 18.33
C VAL A 154 -13.13 -7.91 18.13
N ASN A 155 -14.33 -7.95 17.56
CA ASN A 155 -15.18 -6.77 17.40
C ASN A 155 -15.62 -6.19 18.74
N GLN A 156 -15.94 -7.03 19.74
CA GLN A 156 -16.22 -6.57 21.11
C GLN A 156 -15.00 -5.90 21.75
N ALA A 157 -13.80 -6.44 21.55
CA ALA A 157 -12.56 -5.83 22.02
C ALA A 157 -12.31 -4.47 21.36
N LEU A 158 -12.56 -4.34 20.05
CA LEU A 158 -12.47 -3.06 19.34
C LEU A 158 -13.52 -2.06 19.85
N ASP A 159 -14.76 -2.50 20.03
CA ASP A 159 -15.86 -1.66 20.52
C ASP A 159 -15.62 -1.14 21.94
N HIS A 160 -14.98 -1.94 22.82
CA HIS A 160 -14.57 -1.51 24.15
C HIS A 160 -13.70 -0.23 24.12
N PHE A 161 -12.87 -0.07 23.09
CA PHE A 161 -12.05 1.12 22.86
C PHE A 161 -12.69 2.15 21.91
N SER A 162 -13.99 2.03 21.63
CA SER A 162 -14.75 2.87 20.68
C SER A 162 -14.17 2.85 19.25
N LEU A 163 -13.58 1.72 18.84
CA LEU A 163 -12.99 1.53 17.53
C LEU A 163 -13.97 0.86 16.57
N LYS A 164 -13.74 1.01 15.26
CA LYS A 164 -14.60 0.41 14.23
C LYS A 164 -14.41 -1.12 14.22
N PRO A 165 -15.49 -1.91 14.10
CA PRO A 165 -15.38 -3.36 13.93
C PRO A 165 -14.71 -3.71 12.60
N LEU A 166 -14.16 -4.93 12.53
CA LEU A 166 -13.55 -5.45 11.31
C LEU A 166 -14.58 -5.55 10.18
N ILE A 167 -15.70 -6.19 10.48
CA ILE A 167 -16.81 -6.43 9.55
C ILE A 167 -18.13 -6.18 10.32
N ARG A 168 -19.13 -5.65 9.62
CA ARG A 168 -20.45 -5.32 10.14
C ARG A 168 -21.45 -6.44 9.91
#